data_AF-A0A942L814-F1
#
_entry.id   AF-A0A942L814-F1
#
_cell.length_a   1.000
_cell.length_b   1.000
_cell.length_c   1.000
_cell.angle_alpha   90.00
_cell.angle_beta   90.00
_cell.angle_gamma   90.00
#
_symmetry.space_group_name_H-M   'P 1'
#
loop_
_entity.id
_entity.type
_entity.pdbx_description
1 polymer ?
#
loop_
_entity_poly.entity_id
_entity_poly.type
_entity_poly.pdbx_seq_one_letter_code
_entity_poly.pdbx_strand_id
1 'polypeptide(L)'
;MVIVGNPITEEQKSIFHRLLTTNDLIDISTKVNVSYSTVRNIFYRTQSITEENKEVVAKMISKSFEKTEDALIYFEKAKSELKQMLQEQE
;
A
#
# COMPACT_ATOMS: atom_id res chain seq x y z
N MET A 1 11.80 -1.03 -8.24
CA MET A 1 11.94 -2.08 -9.28
C MET A 1 11.71 -3.43 -8.63
N VAL A 2 10.89 -4.30 -9.24
CA VAL A 2 10.64 -5.67 -8.74
C VAL A 2 11.69 -6.59 -9.34
N ILE A 3 12.46 -7.29 -8.50
CA ILE A 3 13.56 -8.17 -8.94
C ILE A 3 13.21 -9.61 -8.55
N VAL A 4 12.98 -10.44 -9.56
CA VAL A 4 12.70 -11.88 -9.38
C VAL A 4 13.94 -12.58 -8.81
N GLY A 5 13.70 -13.56 -7.93
CA GLY A 5 14.74 -14.27 -7.17
C GLY A 5 15.04 -13.64 -5.81
N ASN A 6 14.76 -12.35 -5.63
CA ASN A 6 14.97 -11.63 -4.38
C ASN A 6 13.65 -11.37 -3.67
N PRO A 7 13.63 -11.27 -2.33
CA PRO A 7 12.48 -10.73 -1.63
C PRO A 7 12.37 -9.22 -1.89
N ILE A 8 11.26 -8.60 -1.50
CA ILE A 8 11.09 -7.13 -1.55
C ILE A 8 12.23 -6.42 -0.80
N THR A 9 12.53 -5.18 -1.18
CA THR A 9 13.53 -4.38 -0.46
C THR A 9 13.05 -4.04 0.96
N GLU A 10 13.98 -3.74 1.87
CA GLU A 10 13.61 -3.26 3.21
C GLU A 10 12.83 -1.93 3.17
N GLU A 11 13.14 -1.08 2.19
CA GLU A 11 12.39 0.15 1.93
C GLU A 11 10.93 -0.15 1.53
N GLN A 12 10.72 -1.09 0.60
CA GLN A 12 9.38 -1.53 0.22
C GLN A 12 8.62 -2.10 1.41
N LYS A 13 9.26 -2.96 2.22
CA LYS A 13 8.66 -3.51 3.44
C LYS A 13 8.23 -2.40 4.40
N SER A 14 9.12 -1.46 4.68
CA SER A 14 8.85 -0.33 5.58
C SER A 14 7.65 0.50 5.09
N ILE A 15 7.62 0.85 3.80
CA ILE A 15 6.52 1.61 3.19
C ILE A 15 5.21 0.81 3.25
N PHE A 16 5.23 -0.47 2.87
CA PHE A 16 4.04 -1.31 2.89
C PHE A 16 3.49 -1.48 4.30
N HIS A 17 4.35 -1.67 5.30
CA HIS A 17 3.93 -1.80 6.71
C HIS A 17 3.30 -0.52 7.25
N ARG A 18 3.72 0.64 6.74
CA ARG A 18 3.13 1.94 7.11
C ARG A 18 1.76 2.19 6.48
N LEU A 19 1.53 1.69 5.26
CA LEU A 19 0.38 2.10 4.44
C LEU A 19 -0.69 1.00 4.29
N LEU A 20 -0.28 -0.26 4.16
CA LEU A 20 -1.19 -1.36 3.88
C LEU A 20 -1.69 -2.01 5.17
N THR A 21 -2.95 -2.38 5.15
CA THR A 21 -3.64 -3.11 6.23
C THR A 21 -3.84 -4.56 5.84
N THR A 22 -4.22 -5.40 6.81
CA THR A 22 -4.60 -6.79 6.56
C THR A 22 -5.68 -6.94 5.47
N ASN A 23 -6.67 -6.04 5.43
CA ASN A 23 -7.72 -6.07 4.42
C ASN A 23 -7.16 -5.81 3.02
N ASP A 24 -6.22 -4.87 2.87
CA ASP A 24 -5.57 -4.63 1.58
C ASP A 24 -4.83 -5.87 1.08
N LEU A 25 -4.16 -6.60 1.98
CA LEU A 25 -3.47 -7.84 1.63
C LEU A 25 -4.44 -8.94 1.18
N ILE A 26 -5.62 -9.05 1.81
CA ILE A 26 -6.68 -9.97 1.41
C ILE A 26 -7.24 -9.58 0.04
N ASP A 27 -7.53 -8.29 -0.17
CA ASP A 27 -8.03 -7.78 -1.45
C ASP A 27 -7.03 -8.01 -2.59
N ILE A 28 -5.74 -7.76 -2.34
CA ILE A 28 -4.68 -8.04 -3.30
C ILE A 28 -4.65 -9.53 -3.64
N SER A 29 -4.69 -10.41 -2.63
CA SER A 29 -4.65 -11.86 -2.84
C SER A 29 -5.78 -12.34 -3.77
N THR A 30 -6.98 -11.77 -3.61
CA THR A 30 -8.14 -12.06 -4.44
C THR A 30 -7.95 -11.54 -5.87
N LYS A 31 -7.41 -10.31 -6.03
CA LYS A 31 -7.24 -9.66 -7.34
C LYS A 31 -6.20 -10.32 -8.23
N VAL A 32 -5.14 -10.87 -7.65
CA VAL A 32 -4.04 -11.51 -8.41
C VAL A 32 -4.08 -13.03 -8.36
N ASN A 33 -5.16 -13.61 -7.82
CA ASN A 33 -5.38 -15.05 -7.73
C ASN A 33 -4.19 -15.81 -7.09
N VAL A 34 -3.61 -15.26 -6.02
CA VAL A 34 -2.62 -15.97 -5.20
C VAL A 34 -3.14 -16.13 -3.78
N SER A 35 -2.62 -17.11 -3.05
CA SER A 35 -3.03 -17.32 -1.66
C SER A 35 -2.70 -16.10 -0.79
N TYR A 36 -3.56 -15.78 0.18
CA TYR A 36 -3.27 -14.75 1.18
C TYR A 36 -1.94 -15.00 1.90
N SER A 37 -1.58 -16.26 2.18
CA SER A 37 -0.27 -16.62 2.73
C SER A 37 0.89 -16.18 1.84
N THR A 38 0.78 -16.32 0.53
CA THR A 38 1.80 -15.84 -0.42
C THR A 38 1.96 -14.33 -0.33
N VAL A 39 0.84 -13.59 -0.33
CA VAL A 39 0.85 -12.12 -0.19
C VAL A 39 1.49 -11.71 1.14
N ARG A 40 1.06 -12.34 2.23
CA ARG A 40 1.59 -12.10 3.58
C ARG A 40 3.09 -12.37 3.66
N ASN A 41 3.57 -13.48 3.09
CA ASN A 41 4.98 -13.83 3.12
C ASN A 41 5.84 -12.82 2.35
N ILE A 42 5.35 -12.33 1.21
CA ILE A 42 5.98 -11.24 0.45
C ILE A 42 6.01 -9.96 1.30
N PHE A 43 4.87 -9.58 1.90
CA PHE A 43 4.74 -8.39 2.75
C PHE A 43 5.70 -8.40 3.96
N TYR A 44 5.94 -9.57 4.57
CA TYR A 44 6.89 -9.71 5.67
C TYR A 44 8.33 -9.98 5.22
N ARG A 45 8.59 -10.06 3.91
CA ARG A 45 9.89 -10.35 3.32
C ARG A 45 10.43 -11.75 3.69
N THR A 46 9.52 -12.71 3.92
CA THR A 46 9.86 -14.12 4.24
C THR A 46 9.83 -15.03 3.01
N GLN A 47 9.51 -14.49 1.84
CA GLN A 47 9.46 -15.21 0.57
C GLN A 47 10.06 -14.36 -0.55
N SER A 48 10.81 -15.00 -1.45
CA SER A 48 11.33 -14.36 -2.67
C SER A 48 10.24 -14.12 -3.72
N ILE A 49 10.46 -13.10 -4.52
CA ILE A 49 9.62 -12.77 -5.67
C ILE A 49 9.92 -13.78 -6.78
N THR A 50 8.87 -14.31 -7.38
CA THR A 50 8.89 -15.25 -8.50
C THR A 50 8.09 -14.64 -9.66
N GLU A 51 8.18 -15.24 -10.85
CA GLU A 51 7.36 -14.83 -11.99
C GLU A 51 5.85 -14.91 -11.71
N GLU A 52 5.44 -15.89 -10.90
CA GLU A 52 4.03 -16.13 -10.55
C GLU A 52 3.49 -15.12 -9.52
N ASN A 53 4.36 -14.58 -8.66
CA ASN A 53 3.93 -13.70 -7.57
C ASN A 53 4.38 -12.24 -7.72
N LYS A 54 5.14 -11.88 -8.76
CA LYS A 54 5.62 -10.51 -8.98
C LYS A 54 4.50 -9.49 -9.07
N GLU A 55 3.32 -9.90 -9.56
CA GLU A 55 2.15 -9.02 -9.64
C GLU A 55 1.66 -8.58 -8.26
N VAL A 56 1.84 -9.41 -7.22
CA VAL A 56 1.53 -9.05 -5.82
C VAL A 56 2.25 -7.77 -5.44
N VAL A 57 3.55 -7.68 -5.73
CA VAL A 57 4.38 -6.51 -5.39
C VAL A 57 3.90 -5.29 -6.16
N ALA A 58 3.57 -5.44 -7.45
CA ALA A 58 3.02 -4.36 -8.24
C ALA A 58 1.68 -3.83 -7.66
N LYS A 59 0.79 -4.72 -7.22
CA LYS A 59 -0.47 -4.32 -6.56
C LYS A 59 -0.25 -3.69 -5.19
N MET A 60 0.73 -4.16 -4.41
CA MET A 60 1.09 -3.52 -3.14
C MET A 60 1.58 -2.08 -3.35
N ILE A 61 2.42 -1.86 -4.37
CA ILE A 61 2.90 -0.52 -4.74
C ILE A 61 1.70 0.35 -5.16
N SER A 62 0.87 -0.13 -6.08
CA SER A 62 -0.30 0.59 -6.56
C SER A 62 -1.26 0.96 -5.43
N LYS A 63 -1.56 0.02 -4.52
CA LYS A 63 -2.48 0.27 -3.40
C LYS A 63 -1.88 1.22 -2.36
N SER A 64 -0.57 1.15 -2.15
CA SER A 64 0.15 2.09 -1.28
C SER A 64 0.11 3.50 -1.84
N PHE A 65 0.25 3.64 -3.17
CA PHE A 65 0.13 4.93 -3.86
C PHE A 65 -1.28 5.49 -3.74
N GLU A 66 -2.31 4.70 -4.06
CA GLU A 66 -3.73 5.06 -3.92
C GLU A 66 -4.05 5.58 -2.51
N LYS A 67 -3.61 4.86 -1.46
CA LYS A 67 -3.81 5.30 -0.09
C LYS A 67 -3.12 6.61 0.27
N THR A 68 -1.97 6.87 -0.35
CA THR A 68 -1.25 8.13 -0.12
C THR A 68 -2.00 9.29 -0.75
N GLU A 69 -2.52 9.12 -1.96
CA GLU A 69 -3.38 10.10 -2.63
C GLU A 69 -4.67 10.34 -1.83
N ASP A 70 -5.36 9.29 -1.38
CA ASP A 70 -6.56 9.41 -0.56
C ASP A 70 -6.30 10.21 0.73
N ALA A 71 -5.17 9.96 1.38
CA ALA A 71 -4.76 10.69 2.58
C ALA A 71 -4.47 12.16 2.28
N LEU A 72 -3.76 12.46 1.17
CA LEU A 72 -3.49 13.85 0.76
C LEU A 72 -4.80 14.60 0.51
N ILE A 73 -5.72 14.02 -0.26
CA ILE A 73 -7.04 14.60 -0.54
C ILE A 73 -7.81 14.85 0.75
N TYR A 74 -7.81 13.89 1.68
CA TYR A 74 -8.44 14.02 2.98
C TYR A 74 -7.89 15.22 3.78
N PHE A 75 -6.56 15.33 3.87
CA PHE A 75 -5.92 16.42 4.62
C PHE A 75 -6.07 17.78 3.94
N GLU A 76 -6.06 17.84 2.60
CA GLU A 76 -6.33 19.07 1.85
C GLU A 76 -7.76 19.58 2.10
N LYS A 77 -8.75 18.67 2.07
CA LYS A 77 -10.13 19.01 2.38
C LYS A 77 -10.28 19.49 3.82
N ALA A 78 -9.74 18.76 4.78
CA ALA A 78 -9.79 19.15 6.19
C ALA A 78 -9.13 20.52 6.42
N LYS A 79 -8.00 20.80 5.75
CA LYS A 79 -7.34 22.12 5.80
C LYS A 79 -8.21 23.23 5.23
N SER A 80 -8.94 22.96 4.14
CA SER A 80 -9.88 23.93 3.55
C SER A 80 -11.04 24.25 4.49
N GLU A 81 -11.65 23.22 5.09
CA GLU A 81 -12.76 23.37 6.04
C GLU A 81 -12.32 24.14 7.30
N LEU A 82 -11.16 23.81 7.87
CA LEU A 82 -10.61 24.54 9.02
C LEU A 82 -10.34 26.02 8.73
N LYS A 83 -9.90 26.35 7.51
CA LYS A 83 -9.71 27.77 7.11
C LYS A 83 -11.02 28.54 7.08
N GLN A 84 -12.10 27.93 6.57
CA GLN A 84 -13.42 28.57 6.54
C GLN A 84 -13.91 28.85 7.97
N MET A 85 -13.78 27.87 8.87
CA MET A 85 -14.17 28.03 10.27
C MET A 85 -13.39 29.14 11.01
N LEU A 86 -12.15 29.42 10.59
CA LEU A 86 -11.36 30.53 11.15
C LEU A 86 -11.80 31.89 10.59
N GLN A 87 -12.18 31.95 9.31
CA GLN A 87 -12.60 33.21 8.66
C GLN A 87 -14.00 33.66 9.10
N GLU A 88 -14.87 32.73 9.51
CA GLU A 88 -16.20 33.05 10.06
C GLU A 88 -16.14 33.67 11.48
N GLN A 89 -14.95 33.78 12.07
CA GLN A 89 -14.73 34.39 13.39
C GLN A 89 -14.27 35.86 13.35
N GLU A 90 -14.11 36.45 12.16
CA GLU A 90 -13.79 37.88 11.92
C GLU A 90 -15.01 38.65 11.41
#